data_AF-A0A7Y5FTE3-F1
#
_entry.id   AF-A0A7Y5FTE3-F1
#
_cell.length_a   1.000
_cell.length_b   1.000
_cell.length_c   1.000
_cell.angle_alpha   90.00
_cell.angle_beta   90.00
_cell.angle_gamma   90.00
#
_symmetry.space_group_name_H-M   'P 1'
#
loop_
_entity.id
_entity.type
_entity.pdbx_description
1 polymer ?
#
loop_
_entity_poly.entity_id
_entity_poly.type
_entity_poly.pdbx_seq_one_letter_code
_entity_poly.pdbx_strand_id
1 'polypeptide(L)'
;MSITRTTVIELLSDWQAGKIDEKGVHEKAEQLLEQLNWPEYTQEDHRSIVVEILMQLEILNHQLITRDDIPAMMAFLQTSSGQQLQGWKDWRAYWDSLDIKKRKETLRSNPYYST
;
A
#
# COMPACT_ATOMS: atom_id res chain seq x y z
N MET A 1 2.29 15.26 -14.38
CA MET A 1 1.64 13.94 -14.60
C MET A 1 0.69 13.70 -13.43
N SER A 2 -0.51 13.20 -13.65
CA SER A 2 -1.39 12.77 -12.55
C SER A 2 -1.09 11.31 -12.23
N ILE A 3 -0.86 10.99 -10.96
CA ILE A 3 -0.70 9.60 -10.52
C ILE A 3 -2.06 8.91 -10.60
N THR A 4 -2.08 7.72 -11.19
CA THR A 4 -3.30 6.97 -11.45
C THR A 4 -3.32 5.67 -10.66
N ARG A 5 -4.51 5.08 -10.50
CA ARG A 5 -4.66 3.71 -9.97
C ARG A 5 -3.79 2.72 -10.75
N THR A 6 -3.72 2.86 -12.07
CA THR A 6 -2.88 2.00 -12.93
C THR A 6 -1.41 2.05 -12.53
N THR A 7 -0.88 3.24 -12.24
CA THR A 7 0.52 3.40 -11.80
C THR A 7 0.82 2.62 -10.53
N VAL A 8 -0.09 2.62 -9.55
CA VAL A 8 0.09 1.85 -8.30
C VAL A 8 -0.13 0.36 -8.52
N ILE A 9 -1.08 -0.03 -9.38
CA ILE A 9 -1.30 -1.44 -9.76
C ILE A 9 -0.05 -2.02 -10.44
N GLU A 10 0.60 -1.27 -11.33
CA GLU A 10 1.85 -1.69 -11.97
C GLU A 10 2.97 -1.86 -10.93
N LEU A 11 3.13 -0.91 -10.01
CA LEU A 11 4.10 -1.01 -8.92
C LEU A 11 3.90 -2.28 -8.08
N LEU A 12 2.67 -2.53 -7.63
CA LEU A 12 2.33 -3.72 -6.85
C LEU A 12 2.52 -5.01 -7.67
N SER A 13 2.23 -4.99 -8.97
CA SER A 13 2.42 -6.14 -9.86
C SER A 13 3.91 -6.46 -10.05
N ASP A 14 4.75 -5.46 -10.21
CA ASP A 14 6.20 -5.62 -10.32
C ASP A 14 6.81 -6.15 -9.01
N TRP A 15 6.30 -5.69 -7.87
CA TRP A 15 6.69 -6.26 -6.56
C TRP A 15 6.25 -7.71 -6.41
N GLN A 16 4.99 -8.03 -6.75
CA GLN A 16 4.45 -9.39 -6.72
C GLN A 16 5.26 -10.35 -7.59
N ALA A 17 5.70 -9.89 -8.77
CA ALA A 17 6.50 -10.65 -9.71
C ALA A 17 7.99 -10.76 -9.32
N GLY A 18 8.41 -10.09 -8.24
CA GLY A 18 9.81 -10.08 -7.78
C GLY A 18 10.75 -9.28 -8.68
N LYS A 19 10.23 -8.40 -9.55
CA LYS A 19 11.06 -7.52 -10.39
C LYS A 19 11.72 -6.41 -9.58
N ILE A 20 11.05 -6.01 -8.51
CA ILE A 20 11.56 -5.10 -7.48
C ILE A 20 11.41 -5.75 -6.10
N ASP A 21 12.31 -5.38 -5.21
CA ASP A 21 12.27 -5.76 -3.80
C ASP A 21 11.55 -4.69 -2.97
N GLU A 22 11.48 -4.92 -1.65
CA GLU A 22 10.80 -4.04 -0.70
C GLU A 22 11.37 -2.63 -0.71
N LYS A 23 12.69 -2.50 -0.89
CA LYS A 23 13.38 -1.21 -0.99
C LYS A 23 12.97 -0.47 -2.26
N GLY A 24 12.96 -1.15 -3.40
CA GLY A 24 12.53 -0.56 -4.67
C GLY A 24 11.07 -0.10 -4.63
N VAL A 25 10.20 -0.81 -3.91
CA VAL A 25 8.80 -0.39 -3.71
C VAL A 25 8.71 0.88 -2.87
N HIS A 26 9.42 0.94 -1.75
CA HIS A 26 9.46 2.11 -0.87
C HIS A 26 9.96 3.34 -1.63
N GLU A 27 11.15 3.25 -2.26
CA GLU A 27 11.72 4.38 -3.02
C GLU A 27 10.77 4.86 -4.13
N LYS A 28 10.06 3.93 -4.79
CA LYS A 28 9.10 4.30 -5.82
C LYS A 28 7.84 4.96 -5.24
N ALA A 29 7.35 4.50 -4.09
CA ALA A 29 6.20 5.08 -3.42
C ALA A 29 6.50 6.51 -2.93
N GLU A 30 7.68 6.73 -2.36
CA GLU A 30 8.17 8.06 -1.94
C GLU A 30 8.20 9.03 -3.12
N GLN A 31 8.84 8.65 -4.24
CA GLN A 31 8.88 9.47 -5.47
C GLN A 31 7.49 9.81 -6.02
N LEU A 32 6.53 8.91 -5.87
CA LEU A 32 5.15 9.13 -6.30
C LEU A 32 4.44 10.11 -5.34
N LEU A 33 4.61 9.98 -4.02
CA LEU A 33 4.03 10.91 -3.05
C LEU A 33 4.57 12.34 -3.22
N GLU A 34 5.87 12.50 -3.45
CA GLU A 34 6.50 13.81 -3.70
C GLU A 34 5.83 14.57 -4.85
N GLN A 35 5.35 13.87 -5.89
CA GLN A 35 4.69 14.48 -7.03
C GLN A 35 3.25 14.93 -6.75
N LEU A 36 2.62 14.42 -5.68
CA LEU A 36 1.21 14.69 -5.36
C LEU A 36 1.01 15.95 -4.52
N ASN A 37 2.06 16.54 -3.94
CA ASN A 37 1.98 17.69 -3.03
C ASN A 37 0.99 17.46 -1.86
N TRP A 38 1.08 16.31 -1.19
CA TRP A 38 0.33 15.95 0.04
C TRP A 38 -1.13 16.45 0.09
N PRO A 39 -2.00 15.95 -0.79
CA PRO A 39 -3.39 16.39 -0.84
C PRO A 39 -4.20 15.77 0.31
N GLU A 40 -4.91 16.59 1.07
CA GLU A 40 -5.91 16.11 2.03
C GLU A 40 -7.19 15.70 1.28
N TYR A 41 -7.36 14.40 1.05
CA TYR A 41 -8.58 13.84 0.49
C TYR A 41 -9.44 13.19 1.57
N THR A 42 -10.76 13.40 1.50
CA THR A 42 -11.70 12.65 2.35
C THR A 42 -11.78 11.19 1.90
N GLN A 43 -12.24 10.30 2.80
CA GLN A 43 -12.43 8.88 2.47
C GLN A 43 -13.45 8.65 1.34
N GLU A 44 -14.30 9.63 1.04
CA GLU A 44 -15.26 9.56 -0.07
C GLU A 44 -14.62 9.85 -1.44
N ASP A 45 -13.45 10.52 -1.44
CA ASP A 45 -12.72 10.79 -2.67
C ASP A 45 -12.02 9.51 -3.16
N HIS A 46 -12.26 9.15 -4.41
CA HIS A 46 -11.60 7.98 -5.03
C HIS A 46 -10.07 8.06 -5.06
N ARG A 47 -9.49 9.27 -5.00
CA ARG A 47 -8.05 9.52 -4.96
C ARG A 47 -7.45 9.21 -3.59
N SER A 48 -8.24 9.28 -2.52
CA SER A 48 -7.79 8.93 -1.16
C SER A 48 -7.26 7.50 -1.09
N ILE A 49 -7.84 6.58 -1.85
CA ILE A 49 -7.41 5.17 -1.91
C ILE A 49 -5.99 5.05 -2.48
N VAL A 50 -5.69 5.79 -3.56
CA VAL A 50 -4.36 5.78 -4.18
C VAL A 50 -3.32 6.36 -3.23
N VAL A 51 -3.66 7.49 -2.60
CA VAL A 51 -2.79 8.17 -1.63
C VAL A 51 -2.53 7.27 -0.43
N GLU A 52 -3.55 6.63 0.13
CA GLU A 52 -3.43 5.71 1.27
C GLU A 52 -2.46 4.57 0.98
N ILE A 53 -2.60 3.89 -0.17
CA ILE A 53 -1.67 2.82 -0.54
C ILE A 53 -0.25 3.35 -0.65
N LEU A 54 -0.05 4.50 -1.30
CA LEU A 54 1.29 5.08 -1.44
C LEU A 54 1.90 5.47 -0.08
N MET A 55 1.11 6.06 0.81
CA MET A 55 1.54 6.38 2.18
C MET A 55 1.97 5.12 2.93
N GLN A 56 1.19 4.04 2.83
CA GLN A 56 1.56 2.78 3.46
C GLN A 56 2.84 2.17 2.88
N LEU A 57 3.03 2.24 1.56
CA LEU A 57 4.23 1.75 0.89
C LEU A 57 5.47 2.63 1.16
N GLU A 58 5.30 3.91 1.48
CA GLU A 58 6.41 4.78 1.90
C GLU A 58 6.93 4.40 3.29
N ILE A 59 6.06 3.99 4.21
CA ILE A 59 6.45 3.43 5.52
C ILE A 59 6.35 1.90 5.59
N LEU A 60 6.60 1.21 4.46
CA LEU A 60 6.42 -0.24 4.26
C LEU A 60 7.10 -1.10 5.34
N ASN A 61 8.32 -0.75 5.72
CA ASN A 61 9.09 -1.45 6.75
C ASN A 61 8.45 -1.30 8.14
N HIS A 62 7.99 -0.10 8.49
CA HIS A 62 7.36 0.20 9.77
C HIS A 62 5.99 -0.49 9.91
N GLN A 63 5.24 -0.56 8.82
CA GLN A 63 3.92 -1.18 8.76
C GLN A 63 3.99 -2.71 8.55
N LEU A 64 5.19 -3.29 8.44
CA LEU A 64 5.42 -4.73 8.22
C LEU A 64 4.62 -5.27 7.02
N ILE A 65 4.55 -4.47 5.95
CA ILE A 65 3.83 -4.83 4.74
C ILE A 65 4.70 -5.72 3.88
N THR A 66 4.13 -6.79 3.34
CA THR A 66 4.78 -7.84 2.57
C THR A 66 4.02 -8.10 1.27
N ARG A 67 4.58 -8.95 0.41
CA ARG A 67 3.90 -9.38 -0.83
C ARG A 67 2.57 -10.08 -0.56
N ASP A 68 2.38 -10.69 0.61
CA ASP A 68 1.13 -11.37 0.97
C ASP A 68 -0.04 -10.38 1.13
N ASP A 69 0.26 -9.09 1.32
CA ASP A 69 -0.75 -8.02 1.47
C ASP A 69 -1.24 -7.45 0.13
N ILE A 70 -0.54 -7.76 -0.97
CA ILE A 70 -0.85 -7.23 -2.31
C ILE A 70 -2.29 -7.52 -2.75
N PRO A 71 -2.87 -8.73 -2.55
CA PRO A 71 -4.27 -8.98 -2.91
C PRO A 71 -5.26 -8.02 -2.22
N ALA A 72 -5.04 -7.68 -0.95
CA ALA A 72 -5.89 -6.73 -0.24
C ALA A 72 -5.71 -5.31 -0.76
N MET A 73 -4.47 -4.90 -1.06
CA MET A 73 -4.18 -3.61 -1.69
C MET A 73 -4.83 -3.47 -3.07
N MET A 74 -4.76 -4.52 -3.89
CA MET A 74 -5.39 -4.57 -5.20
C MET A 74 -6.91 -4.46 -5.09
N ALA A 75 -7.52 -5.20 -4.16
CA ALA A 75 -8.96 -5.11 -3.90
C ALA A 75 -9.37 -3.69 -3.49
N PHE A 76 -8.60 -3.03 -2.62
CA PHE A 76 -8.87 -1.67 -2.20
C PHE A 76 -8.74 -0.67 -3.38
N LEU A 77 -7.69 -0.77 -4.20
CA LEU A 77 -7.50 0.04 -5.42
C LEU A 77 -8.63 -0.16 -6.44
N GLN A 78 -9.20 -1.36 -6.51
CA GLN A 78 -10.31 -1.71 -7.40
C GLN A 78 -11.68 -1.28 -6.89
N THR A 79 -11.77 -0.62 -5.72
CA THR A 79 -13.04 -0.09 -5.20
C THR A 79 -13.72 0.81 -6.22
N SER A 80 -14.95 0.42 -6.60
CA SER A 80 -15.79 1.15 -7.55
C SER A 80 -16.16 2.55 -7.05
N SER A 81 -16.40 3.46 -8.00
CA SER A 81 -16.92 4.79 -7.66
C SER A 81 -18.27 4.67 -6.93
N GLY A 82 -18.44 5.44 -5.85
CA GLY A 82 -19.61 5.37 -4.97
C GLY A 82 -19.53 4.29 -3.89
N GLN A 83 -18.47 3.48 -3.86
CA GLN A 83 -18.24 2.42 -2.85
C GLN A 83 -17.02 2.69 -1.95
N GLN A 84 -16.48 3.91 -1.95
CA GLN A 84 -15.24 4.24 -1.27
C GLN A 84 -15.31 3.94 0.23
N LEU A 85 -16.41 4.29 0.90
CA LEU A 85 -16.58 4.02 2.34
C LEU A 85 -16.58 2.52 2.66
N GLN A 86 -17.16 1.70 1.78
CA GLN A 86 -17.14 0.25 1.91
C GLN A 86 -15.73 -0.30 1.66
N GLY A 87 -15.04 0.19 0.63
CA GLY A 87 -13.62 -0.14 0.39
C GLY A 87 -12.73 0.18 1.59
N TRP A 88 -12.91 1.36 2.21
CA TRP A 88 -12.19 1.75 3.44
C TRP A 88 -12.52 0.85 4.63
N LYS A 89 -13.78 0.40 4.74
CA LYS A 89 -14.19 -0.56 5.77
C LYS A 89 -13.50 -1.90 5.58
N ASP A 90 -13.49 -2.43 4.36
CA ASP A 90 -12.86 -3.71 4.04
C ASP A 90 -11.33 -3.63 4.18
N TRP A 91 -10.75 -2.49 3.82
CA TRP A 91 -9.34 -2.20 4.03
C TRP A 91 -8.93 -2.22 5.50
N ARG A 92 -9.71 -1.56 6.37
CA ARG A 92 -9.47 -1.61 7.83
C ARG A 92 -9.65 -3.03 8.38
N ALA A 93 -10.71 -3.72 7.97
CA ALA A 93 -10.97 -5.09 8.39
C ALA A 93 -9.84 -6.05 8.01
N TYR A 94 -9.19 -5.83 6.85
CA TYR A 94 -7.99 -6.56 6.46
C TYR A 94 -6.87 -6.39 7.48
N TRP A 95 -6.48 -5.14 7.79
CA TRP A 95 -5.41 -4.86 8.75
C TRP A 95 -5.73 -5.38 10.15
N ASP A 96 -6.98 -5.25 10.60
CA ASP A 96 -7.45 -5.75 11.89
C ASP A 96 -7.39 -7.29 12.00
N SER A 97 -7.38 -8.00 10.87
CA SER A 97 -7.32 -9.47 10.83
C SER A 97 -5.90 -10.04 10.98
N LEU A 98 -4.87 -9.20 10.88
CA LEU A 98 -3.47 -9.66 10.84
C LEU A 98 -2.91 -9.90 12.23
N ASP A 99 -2.20 -11.02 12.40
CA ASP A 99 -1.36 -11.26 13.58
C ASP A 99 -0.02 -10.52 13.43
N ILE A 100 -0.03 -9.24 13.78
CA ILE A 100 1.14 -8.36 13.69
C ILE A 100 2.31 -8.88 14.55
N LYS A 101 2.02 -9.53 15.68
CA LYS A 101 3.07 -10.08 16.56
C LYS A 101 3.81 -11.21 15.85
N LYS A 102 3.08 -12.20 15.33
CA LYS A 102 3.66 -13.31 14.56
C LYS A 102 4.39 -12.81 13.31
N ARG A 103 3.83 -11.81 12.63
CA ARG A 103 4.46 -11.21 11.46
C ARG A 103 5.80 -10.56 11.80
N LYS A 104 5.87 -9.77 12.88
CA LYS A 104 7.11 -9.18 13.38
C LYS A 104 8.17 -10.24 13.71
N GLU A 105 7.77 -11.33 14.35
CA GLU A 105 8.66 -12.46 14.65
C GLU A 105 9.22 -13.10 13.37
N THR A 106 8.37 -13.27 12.35
CA THR A 106 8.72 -13.89 11.07
C THR A 106 9.66 -13.00 10.24
N LEU A 107 9.42 -11.70 10.25
CA LEU A 107 10.20 -10.73 9.48
C LEU A 107 11.53 -10.32 10.14
N ARG A 108 11.78 -10.76 11.39
CA ARG A 108 12.99 -10.38 12.14
C ARG A 108 14.30 -10.76 11.45
N SER A 109 14.30 -11.81 10.64
CA SER A 109 15.47 -12.24 9.88
C SER A 109 15.65 -11.51 8.55
N ASN A 110 14.68 -10.70 8.12
CA ASN A 110 14.77 -9.90 6.91
C ASN A 110 15.39 -8.53 7.26
N PRO A 111 16.60 -8.21 6.74
CA PRO A 111 17.30 -6.96 7.04
C PRO A 111 16.47 -5.70 6.82
N TYR A 112 15.59 -5.72 5.82
CA TYR A 112 14.76 -4.57 5.45
C TYR A 112 13.73 -4.20 6.53
N TYR A 113 13.19 -5.19 7.25
CA TYR A 113 12.19 -4.99 8.30
C TYR A 113 12.77 -4.95 9.71
N SER A 114 14.09 -5.17 9.83
CA SER A 114 14.79 -5.18 11.13
C SER A 114 15.35 -3.82 11.55
N THR A 115 15.07 -2.77 10.77
CA THR A 115 15.48 -1.38 11.03
C THR A 115 14.79 -0.79 12.25
#